data_AF-A0A345H9Q2-F1
#
_entry.id   AF-A0A345H9Q2-F1
#
_cell.length_a   1.000
_cell.length_b   1.000
_cell.length_c   1.000
_cell.angle_alpha   90.00
_cell.angle_beta   90.00
_cell.angle_gamma   90.00
#
_symmetry.space_group_name_H-M   'P 1'
#
loop_
_entity.id
_entity.type
_entity.pdbx_description
1 polymer ?
#
loop_
_entity_poly.entity_id
_entity_poly.type
_entity_poly.pdbx_seq_one_letter_code
_entity_poly.pdbx_strand_id
1 'polypeptide(L)'
;MKLYCKTIAIMLLLCSCNTKKKGDLKSIIYPVENGYGYKITHNNKILINQAHIPSIEGNKVFCDSIDAAKTASFVKELIKSKKSPTITKADLTALNIKTKC
;
A
#
# COMPACT_ATOMS: atom_id res chain seq x y z
N MET A 1 30.73 -52.97 26.83
CA MET A 1 31.23 -51.64 27.26
C MET A 1 31.96 -51.01 26.08
N LYS A 2 31.79 -49.70 25.85
CA LYS A 2 31.99 -48.91 24.60
C LYS A 2 30.71 -48.83 23.75
N LEU A 3 29.66 -48.13 24.22
CA LEU A 3 29.50 -46.66 24.24
C LEU A 3 29.56 -46.04 22.83
N TYR A 4 28.53 -46.30 22.02
CA TYR A 4 28.19 -45.50 20.83
C TYR A 4 26.81 -44.83 20.98
N CYS A 5 26.50 -44.42 22.22
CA CYS A 5 25.31 -43.66 22.61
C CYS A 5 25.51 -42.12 22.48
N LYS A 6 26.44 -41.64 21.63
CA LYS A 6 26.86 -40.22 21.67
C LYS A 6 27.24 -39.55 20.36
N THR A 7 26.75 -40.03 19.22
CA THR A 7 26.81 -39.27 17.95
C THR A 7 25.41 -39.21 17.36
N ILE A 8 24.54 -38.43 18.02
CA ILE A 8 24.20 -37.06 17.59
C ILE A 8 23.13 -37.11 16.50
N ALA A 9 21.90 -37.06 16.99
CA ALA A 9 20.69 -36.70 16.30
C ALA A 9 20.79 -35.28 15.70
N ILE A 10 21.58 -35.09 14.64
CA ILE A 10 21.65 -33.84 13.84
C ILE A 10 21.33 -34.18 12.38
N MET A 11 20.10 -34.62 12.13
CA MET A 11 19.53 -34.58 10.77
C MET A 11 18.03 -34.25 10.83
N LEU A 12 17.71 -33.27 11.66
CA LEU A 12 16.44 -32.56 11.70
C LEU A 12 16.80 -31.07 11.72
N LEU A 13 16.08 -30.27 10.93
CA LEU A 13 16.26 -28.83 10.67
C LEU A 13 17.20 -28.45 9.52
N LEU A 14 16.83 -28.83 8.30
CA LEU A 14 16.94 -27.92 7.16
C LEU A 14 15.53 -27.64 6.58
N CYS A 15 14.60 -27.26 7.44
CA CYS A 15 13.38 -26.57 7.01
C CYS A 15 13.76 -25.11 6.78
N SER A 16 14.37 -24.81 5.62
CA SER A 16 14.53 -23.43 5.17
C SER A 16 13.15 -22.86 4.87
N CYS A 17 12.55 -22.20 5.85
CA CYS A 17 11.47 -21.26 5.61
C CYS A 17 12.01 -20.13 4.73
N ASN A 18 11.81 -20.23 3.42
CA ASN A 18 11.88 -19.09 2.52
C ASN A 18 10.74 -18.14 2.91
N THR A 19 11.00 -17.22 3.82
CA THR A 19 10.11 -16.09 4.06
C THR A 19 10.14 -15.23 2.80
N LYS A 20 9.20 -15.48 1.87
CA LYS A 20 9.00 -14.59 0.74
C LYS A 20 8.73 -13.21 1.33
N LYS A 21 9.67 -12.26 1.19
CA LYS A 21 9.43 -10.86 1.56
C LYS A 21 8.16 -10.44 0.82
N LYS A 22 7.07 -10.24 1.56
CA LYS A 22 5.88 -9.60 0.99
C LYS A 22 6.35 -8.26 0.44
N GLY A 23 5.99 -7.96 -0.81
CA GLY A 23 6.32 -6.67 -1.38
C GLY A 23 5.69 -5.56 -0.56
N ASP A 24 6.44 -4.51 -0.28
CA ASP A 24 5.86 -3.34 0.37
C ASP A 24 5.03 -2.53 -0.63
N LEU A 25 3.90 -2.01 -0.17
CA LEU A 25 3.11 -1.06 -0.93
C LEU A 25 3.82 0.30 -0.97
N LYS A 26 4.06 0.82 -2.17
CA LYS A 26 4.65 2.14 -2.39
C LYS A 26 3.64 3.08 -3.03
N SER A 27 3.52 4.28 -2.49
CA SER A 27 2.71 5.36 -3.06
C SER A 27 3.61 6.38 -3.75
N ILE A 28 3.25 6.82 -4.95
CA ILE A 28 3.96 7.86 -5.71
C ILE A 28 2.94 8.93 -6.08
N ILE A 29 3.26 10.18 -5.76
CA ILE A 29 2.45 11.35 -6.14
C ILE A 29 3.01 11.91 -7.44
N TYR A 30 2.13 12.30 -8.36
CA TYR A 30 2.52 12.82 -9.66
C TYR A 30 1.62 13.98 -10.07
N PRO A 31 2.15 14.98 -10.80
CA PRO A 31 1.34 16.07 -11.31
C PRO A 31 0.38 15.59 -12.41
N VAL A 32 -0.82 16.16 -12.44
CA VAL A 32 -1.84 15.92 -13.46
C VAL A 32 -2.49 17.25 -13.79
N GLU A 33 -2.44 17.66 -15.06
CA GLU A 33 -3.01 18.94 -15.50
C GLU A 33 -2.59 20.09 -14.57
N ASN A 34 -3.54 20.70 -13.85
CA ASN A 34 -3.33 21.80 -12.91
C ASN A 34 -3.33 21.36 -11.43
N GLY A 35 -3.05 20.08 -11.15
CA GLY A 35 -3.05 19.52 -9.80
C GLY A 35 -2.24 18.24 -9.69
N TYR A 36 -2.70 17.33 -8.83
CA TYR A 36 -1.99 16.11 -8.49
C TYR A 36 -2.89 14.87 -8.52
N GLY A 37 -2.27 13.73 -8.81
CA GLY A 37 -2.81 12.39 -8.63
C GLY A 37 -1.83 11.50 -7.87
N TYR A 38 -2.22 10.25 -7.62
CA TYR A 38 -1.35 9.28 -6.97
C TYR A 38 -1.47 7.90 -7.61
N LYS A 39 -0.41 7.10 -7.48
CA LYS A 39 -0.41 5.67 -7.80
C LYS A 39 0.13 4.85 -6.65
N ILE A 40 -0.42 3.66 -6.48
CA ILE A 40 0.04 2.66 -5.53
C ILE A 40 0.58 1.47 -6.29
N THR A 41 1.79 1.04 -5.93
CA THR A 41 2.49 -0.07 -6.57
C THR A 41 2.86 -1.14 -5.56
N HIS A 42 2.92 -2.39 -6.03
CA HIS A 42 3.35 -3.55 -5.26
C HIS A 42 4.21 -4.43 -6.17
N ASN A 43 5.45 -4.73 -5.76
CA ASN A 43 6.40 -5.48 -6.59
C ASN A 43 6.51 -4.93 -8.02
N ASN A 44 6.67 -3.60 -8.13
CA ASN A 44 6.79 -2.87 -9.40
C ASN A 44 5.55 -2.92 -10.31
N LYS A 45 4.45 -3.54 -9.89
CA LYS A 45 3.16 -3.51 -10.60
C LYS A 45 2.29 -2.39 -10.05
N ILE A 46 1.65 -1.61 -10.93
CA ILE A 46 0.66 -0.61 -10.54
C ILE A 46 -0.61 -1.35 -10.10
N LEU A 47 -1.06 -1.09 -8.87
CA LEU A 47 -2.30 -1.61 -8.33
C LEU A 47 -3.44 -0.60 -8.47
N ILE A 48 -3.14 0.68 -8.23
CA ILE A 48 -4.10 1.79 -8.27
C ILE A 48 -3.43 2.95 -8.98
N ASN A 49 -4.16 3.59 -9.88
CA ASN A 49 -3.75 4.82 -10.53
C ASN A 49 -4.91 5.83 -10.50
N GLN A 50 -4.85 6.80 -9.59
CA GLN A 50 -5.87 7.83 -9.44
C GLN A 50 -5.33 9.20 -9.79
N ALA A 51 -5.66 9.65 -11.00
CA ALA A 51 -5.42 11.01 -11.45
C ALA A 51 -6.34 12.05 -10.78
N HIS A 52 -7.52 11.60 -10.31
CA HIS A 52 -8.58 12.46 -9.77
C HIS A 52 -8.99 12.06 -8.35
N ILE A 53 -9.61 12.99 -7.62
CA ILE A 53 -10.13 12.77 -6.27
C ILE A 53 -11.24 11.72 -6.33
N PRO A 54 -11.12 10.58 -5.62
CA PRO A 54 -12.16 9.56 -5.60
C PRO A 54 -13.44 10.09 -4.94
N SER A 55 -14.61 9.55 -5.32
CA SER A 55 -15.90 9.93 -4.72
C SER A 55 -16.32 11.40 -4.84
N ILE A 56 -15.65 12.16 -5.70
CA ILE A 56 -16.06 13.49 -6.13
C ILE A 56 -16.49 13.40 -7.59
N GLU A 57 -17.61 14.02 -7.92
CA GLU A 57 -18.12 14.04 -9.30
C GLU A 57 -17.23 14.89 -10.21
N GLY A 58 -17.04 14.39 -11.43
CA GLY A 58 -16.18 14.98 -12.46
C GLY A 58 -14.70 14.62 -12.30
N ASN A 59 -13.87 15.13 -13.22
CA ASN A 59 -12.43 14.90 -13.25
C ASN A 59 -11.67 15.90 -12.35
N LYS A 60 -12.08 16.03 -11.08
CA LYS A 60 -11.42 16.96 -10.17
C LYS A 60 -10.09 16.41 -9.69
N VAL A 61 -9.01 17.14 -9.92
CA VAL A 61 -7.65 16.82 -9.44
C VAL A 61 -7.46 17.28 -8.00
N PHE A 62 -6.48 16.71 -7.29
CA PHE A 62 -6.07 17.23 -5.98
C PHE A 62 -5.35 18.57 -6.17
N CYS A 63 -5.70 19.59 -5.37
CA CYS A 63 -5.08 20.91 -5.46
C CYS A 63 -3.60 20.91 -5.08
N ASP A 64 -3.23 20.05 -4.14
CA ASP A 64 -1.84 19.90 -3.70
C ASP A 64 -1.45 18.42 -3.53
N SER A 65 -0.14 18.20 -3.52
CA SER A 65 0.45 16.87 -3.41
C SER A 65 0.27 16.25 -2.02
N ILE A 66 0.05 17.07 -0.99
CA ILE A 66 -0.11 16.62 0.40
C ILE A 66 -1.44 15.88 0.54
N ASP A 67 -2.51 16.43 0.00
CA ASP A 67 -3.83 15.80 0.03
C ASP A 67 -3.86 14.52 -0.80
N ALA A 68 -3.22 14.50 -1.97
CA ALA A 68 -3.03 13.27 -2.74
C ALA A 68 -2.24 12.21 -1.93
N ALA A 69 -1.20 12.62 -1.18
CA ALA A 69 -0.40 11.74 -0.34
C ALA A 69 -1.17 11.17 0.86
N LYS A 70 -2.01 11.98 1.51
CA LYS A 70 -2.89 11.53 2.61
C LYS A 70 -3.88 10.49 2.10
N THR A 71 -4.57 10.75 1.00
CA THR A 71 -5.50 9.79 0.41
C THR A 71 -4.80 8.51 -0.01
N ALA A 72 -3.64 8.60 -0.69
CA ALA A 72 -2.85 7.41 -1.05
C ALA A 72 -2.42 6.59 0.18
N SER A 73 -2.09 7.26 1.28
CA SER A 73 -1.71 6.60 2.53
C SER A 73 -2.89 5.88 3.17
N PHE A 74 -4.06 6.50 3.22
CA PHE A 74 -5.27 5.85 3.71
C PHE A 74 -5.66 4.63 2.86
N VAL A 75 -5.58 4.74 1.52
CA VAL A 75 -5.82 3.61 0.62
C VAL A 75 -4.83 2.45 0.87
N LYS A 76 -3.53 2.74 1.09
CA LYS A 76 -2.56 1.70 1.46
C LYS A 76 -2.97 0.99 2.75
N GLU A 77 -3.46 1.71 3.74
CA GLU A 77 -3.92 1.11 5.01
C GLU A 77 -5.16 0.23 4.82
N LEU A 78 -6.10 0.63 3.94
CA LEU A 78 -7.23 -0.23 3.56
C LEU A 78 -6.76 -1.54 2.91
N ILE A 79 -5.82 -1.46 1.96
CA ILE A 79 -5.25 -2.65 1.28
C ILE A 79 -4.54 -3.55 2.29
N LYS A 80 -3.68 -2.99 3.17
CA LYS A 80 -2.99 -3.75 4.22
C LYS A 80 -3.97 -4.44 5.16
N SER A 81 -5.08 -3.77 5.46
CA SER A 81 -6.17 -4.28 6.29
C SER A 81 -7.11 -5.25 5.57
N LYS A 82 -6.82 -5.59 4.30
CA LYS A 82 -7.67 -6.43 3.44
C LYS A 82 -9.10 -5.89 3.27
N LYS A 83 -9.28 -4.58 3.40
CA LYS A 83 -10.54 -3.88 3.13
C LYS A 83 -10.59 -3.43 1.67
N SER A 84 -11.79 -3.20 1.15
CA SER A 84 -11.94 -2.59 -0.18
C SER A 84 -11.23 -1.23 -0.19
N PRO A 85 -10.37 -0.93 -1.19
CA PRO A 85 -9.70 0.36 -1.31
C PRO A 85 -10.62 1.46 -1.86
N THR A 86 -11.89 1.45 -1.45
CA THR A 86 -12.91 2.43 -1.83
C THR A 86 -12.86 3.59 -0.84
N ILE A 87 -12.75 4.81 -1.35
CA ILE A 87 -12.78 6.04 -0.55
C ILE A 87 -14.16 6.66 -0.68
N THR A 88 -14.81 6.99 0.43
CA THR A 88 -16.10 7.69 0.46
C THR A 88 -15.93 9.19 0.66
N LYS A 89 -17.00 9.97 0.49
CA LYS A 89 -17.01 11.40 0.83
C LYS A 89 -16.72 11.64 2.32
N ALA A 90 -17.20 10.76 3.20
CA ALA A 90 -16.95 10.85 4.64
C ALA A 90 -15.47 10.66 4.98
N ASP A 91 -14.78 9.73 4.30
CA ASP A 91 -13.34 9.53 4.47
C ASP A 91 -12.53 10.77 4.06
N LEU A 92 -12.90 11.40 2.93
CA LEU A 92 -12.26 12.65 2.48
C LEU A 92 -12.40 13.77 3.52
N THR A 93 -13.59 13.92 4.10
CA THR A 93 -13.85 14.89 5.18
C THR A 93 -13.01 14.56 6.42
N ALA A 94 -12.97 13.30 6.85
CA ALA A 94 -12.18 12.86 7.99
C ALA A 94 -10.67 13.09 7.80
N LEU A 95 -10.18 12.94 6.56
CA LEU A 95 -8.80 13.20 6.16
C LEU A 95 -8.49 14.69 5.92
N ASN A 96 -9.50 15.56 6.01
CA ASN A 96 -9.41 17.00 5.71
C ASN A 96 -8.81 17.28 4.32
N ILE A 97 -9.34 16.60 3.30
CA ILE A 97 -8.93 16.74 1.90
C ILE A 97 -9.67 17.92 1.25
N LYS A 98 -8.91 18.83 0.62
CA LYS A 98 -9.50 19.90 -0.20
C LYS A 98 -10.03 19.33 -1.51
N THR A 99 -11.30 19.61 -1.77
CA THR A 99 -12.01 19.13 -2.99
C THR A 99 -12.33 20.25 -3.98
N LYS A 100 -11.91 21.47 -3.64
CA LYS A 100 -12.02 22.66 -4.47
C LYS A 100 -10.71 23.44 -4.37
N CYS A 101 -10.22 23.80 -5.53
CA CYS A 101 -9.28 24.88 -5.76
C CYS A 101 -10.14 26.01 -6.38
#